data_AF-A0A535BHZ2-F1
#
_entry.id   AF-A0A535BHZ2-F1
#
_cell.length_a   1.000
_cell.length_b   1.000
_cell.length_c   1.000
_cell.angle_alpha   90.00
_cell.angle_beta   90.00
_cell.angle_gamma   90.00
#
_symmetry.space_group_name_H-M   'P 1'
#
loop_
_entity.id
_entity.type
_entity.pdbx_description
1 polymer ?
#
loop_
_entity_poly.entity_id
_entity_poly.type
_entity_poly.pdbx_seq_one_letter_code
_entity_poly.pdbx_strand_id
1 'polypeptide(L)'
;MSILRRRHQGHTGFTERDWLFLFGHSRKEVFSPRLLLRLSALLLASAVVGLTIIFYVLPHGVGWFAGATLLAIASILLTVPRWLG
;
A
#
# COMPACT_ATOMS: atom_id res chain seq x y z
N MET A 1 5.48 0.19 -35.96
CA MET A 1 6.38 -0.94 -35.59
C MET A 1 6.39 -1.02 -34.07
N SER A 2 5.89 -2.12 -33.50
CA SER A 2 5.54 -2.23 -32.06
C SER A 2 6.76 -2.28 -31.13
N ILE A 3 6.62 -1.71 -29.93
CA ILE A 3 7.64 -1.59 -28.86
C ILE A 3 8.29 -2.95 -28.52
N LEU A 4 7.51 -4.04 -28.59
CA LEU A 4 7.96 -5.40 -28.31
C LEU A 4 9.05 -5.88 -29.28
N ARG A 5 8.97 -5.48 -30.56
CA ARG A 5 9.96 -5.89 -31.58
C ARG A 5 11.31 -5.22 -31.39
N ARG A 6 11.34 -3.97 -30.90
CA ARG A 6 12.57 -3.24 -30.56
C ARG A 6 13.26 -3.78 -29.31
N ARG A 7 12.49 -4.20 -28.32
CA ARG A 7 13.01 -4.85 -27.10
C ARG A 7 13.76 -6.15 -27.43
N HIS A 8 13.24 -6.91 -28.40
CA HIS A 8 13.90 -8.14 -28.89
C HIS A 8 15.17 -7.86 -29.72
N GLN A 9 15.36 -6.64 -30.23
CA GLN A 9 16.56 -6.20 -30.96
C GLN A 9 17.58 -5.47 -30.06
N GLY A 10 17.48 -5.64 -28.73
CA GLY A 10 18.42 -5.05 -27.77
C GLY A 10 18.33 -3.53 -27.61
N HIS A 11 17.36 -2.88 -28.25
CA HIS A 11 17.14 -1.44 -28.10
C HIS A 11 16.27 -1.20 -26.85
N THR A 12 16.94 -0.95 -25.73
CA THR A 12 16.35 -0.76 -24.38
C THR A 12 15.83 0.65 -24.12
N GLY A 13 15.68 1.48 -25.17
CA GLY A 13 15.23 2.87 -25.05
C GLY A 13 13.79 3.05 -25.51
N PHE A 14 12.89 3.40 -24.58
CA PHE A 14 11.61 4.00 -24.94
C PHE A 14 11.86 5.30 -25.72
N THR A 15 11.36 5.38 -26.96
CA THR A 15 11.51 6.57 -27.79
C THR A 15 10.59 7.70 -27.31
N GLU A 16 10.90 8.96 -27.62
CA GLU A 16 10.09 10.13 -27.21
C GLU A 16 8.59 9.96 -27.53
N ARG A 17 8.27 9.33 -28.66
CA ARG A 17 6.90 8.98 -29.07
C ARG A 17 6.25 7.92 -28.19
N ASP A 18 7.01 6.94 -27.72
CA ASP A 18 6.50 5.89 -26.84
C ASP A 18 6.24 6.45 -25.43
N TRP A 19 7.04 7.43 -24.98
CA TRP A 19 6.79 8.18 -23.74
C TRP A 19 5.51 9.01 -23.81
N LEU A 20 5.31 9.73 -24.91
CA LEU A 20 4.08 10.49 -25.16
C LEU A 20 2.86 9.57 -25.23
N PHE A 21 2.99 8.37 -25.80
CA PHE A 21 1.88 7.41 -25.86
C PHE A 21 1.52 6.80 -24.49
N LEU A 22 2.52 6.50 -23.65
CA LEU A 22 2.29 5.86 -22.36
C LEU A 22 1.91 6.83 -21.24
N PHE A 23 2.47 8.03 -21.24
CA PHE A 23 2.32 9.00 -20.15
C PHE A 23 1.68 10.31 -20.58
N GLY A 24 1.36 10.49 -21.87
CA GLY A 24 0.77 11.72 -22.40
C GLY A 24 1.72 12.92 -22.46
N HIS A 25 2.95 12.82 -21.93
CA HIS A 25 3.92 13.89 -21.78
C HIS A 25 5.31 13.48 -22.27
N SER A 26 6.14 14.45 -22.66
CA SER A 26 7.54 14.19 -23.06
C SER A 26 8.34 13.64 -21.88
N ARG A 27 9.36 12.82 -22.16
CA ARG A 27 10.29 12.28 -21.17
C ARG A 27 10.86 13.35 -20.23
N LYS A 28 11.08 14.57 -20.72
CA LYS A 28 11.60 15.70 -19.95
C LYS A 28 10.58 16.27 -18.95
N GLU A 29 9.29 16.18 -19.25
CA GLU A 29 8.22 16.58 -18.34
C GLU A 29 7.92 15.51 -17.29
N VAL A 30 7.97 14.23 -17.67
CA VAL A 30 7.81 13.10 -16.74
C VAL A 30 8.93 13.10 -15.69
N PHE A 31 10.16 13.41 -16.10
CA PHE A 31 11.31 13.62 -15.21
C PHE A 31 11.47 15.08 -14.76
N SER A 32 10.39 15.87 -14.77
CA SER A 32 10.46 17.21 -14.21
C SER A 32 10.76 17.12 -12.71
N PRO A 33 11.77 17.85 -12.19
CA PRO A 33 12.16 17.78 -10.79
C PRO A 33 11.00 18.11 -9.85
N ARG A 34 10.07 18.97 -10.28
CA ARG A 34 8.85 19.28 -9.54
C ARG A 34 7.89 18.09 -9.43
N LEU A 35 7.73 17.31 -10.50
CA LEU A 35 6.84 16.14 -10.52
C LEU A 35 7.42 15.02 -9.64
N LEU A 36 8.74 14.80 -9.74
CA LEU A 36 9.47 13.86 -8.90
C LEU A 36 9.43 14.26 -7.42
N LEU A 37 9.59 15.55 -7.11
CA LEU A 37 9.44 16.07 -5.74
C LEU A 37 8.03 15.87 -5.19
N ARG A 38 7.01 16.07 -6.03
CA ARG A 38 5.62 15.84 -5.63
C ARG A 38 5.35 14.37 -5.36
N LEU A 39 5.87 13.49 -6.23
CA LEU A 39 5.74 12.04 -6.09
C LEU A 39 6.47 11.55 -4.84
N SER A 40 7.69 12.02 -4.59
CA SER A 40 8.45 11.65 -3.39
C SER A 40 7.76 12.14 -2.12
N ALA A 41 7.24 13.37 -2.12
CA ALA A 41 6.46 13.90 -1.00
C ALA A 41 5.18 13.08 -0.74
N LEU A 42 4.45 12.68 -1.79
CA LEU A 42 3.28 11.81 -1.71
C LEU A 42 3.64 10.43 -1.14
N LEU A 43 4.73 9.83 -1.62
CA LEU A 43 5.22 8.55 -1.10
C LEU A 43 5.58 8.66 0.39
N LEU A 44 6.29 9.72 0.76
CA LEU A 44 6.69 9.94 2.15
C LEU A 44 5.48 10.16 3.07
N ALA A 45 4.50 10.95 2.63
CA ALA A 45 3.23 11.13 3.33
C ALA A 45 2.48 9.79 3.48
N SER A 46 2.39 8.99 2.42
CA SER A 46 1.74 7.68 2.47
C SER A 46 2.44 6.71 3.44
N ALA A 47 3.78 6.75 3.51
CA ALA A 47 4.56 5.96 4.44
C ALA A 47 4.30 6.39 5.89
N VAL A 48 4.24 7.69 6.17
CA VAL A 48 3.92 8.23 7.52
C VAL A 48 2.51 7.83 7.95
N VAL A 49 1.52 7.91 7.06
CA VAL A 49 0.15 7.47 7.34
C VAL A 49 0.11 5.98 7.62
N GLY A 50 0.74 5.15 6.78
CA GLY A 50 0.83 3.71 6.99
C GLY A 50 1.51 3.35 8.32
N LEU A 51 2.61 4.02 8.65
CA LEU A 51 3.31 3.85 9.92
C LEU A 51 2.40 4.22 11.10
N THR A 52 1.67 5.33 10.99
CA THR A 52 0.72 5.78 12.03
C THR A 52 -0.38 4.75 12.24
N ILE A 53 -0.93 4.17 11.17
CA ILE A 53 -1.93 3.10 11.26
C ILE A 53 -1.34 1.88 11.98
N ILE A 54 -0.13 1.45 11.62
CA ILE A 54 0.51 0.29 12.24
C ILE A 54 0.79 0.53 13.72
N PHE A 55 1.31 1.69 14.10
CA PHE A 55 1.71 1.96 15.49
C PHE A 55 0.56 2.40 16.39
N TYR A 56 -0.46 3.06 15.85
CA TYR A 56 -1.58 3.56 16.66
C TYR A 56 -2.83 2.74 16.46
N VAL A 57 -3.25 2.48 15.23
CA VAL A 57 -4.53 1.78 14.98
C VAL A 57 -4.41 0.28 15.26
N LEU A 58 -3.31 -0.36 14.86
CA LEU A 58 -3.15 -1.80 15.00
C LEU A 58 -3.10 -2.27 16.47
N PRO A 59 -2.30 -1.70 17.38
CA PRO A 59 -2.30 -2.16 18.77
C PRO A 59 -3.61 -1.85 19.49
N HIS A 60 -4.29 -0.74 19.16
CA HIS A 60 -5.60 -0.45 19.72
C HIS A 60 -6.65 -1.44 19.18
N GLY A 61 -6.68 -1.69 17.87
CA GLY A 61 -7.58 -2.67 17.26
C GLY A 61 -7.35 -4.10 17.78
N VAL A 62 -6.08 -4.50 17.92
CA VAL A 62 -5.70 -5.79 18.53
C VAL A 62 -6.10 -5.85 19.99
N GLY A 63 -5.92 -4.77 20.75
CA GLY A 63 -6.35 -4.68 22.15
C GLY A 63 -7.88 -4.82 22.29
N TRP A 64 -8.66 -4.13 21.46
CA TRP A 64 -10.12 -4.26 21.42
C TRP A 64 -10.56 -5.67 21.03
N PHE A 65 -9.92 -6.27 20.03
CA PHE A 65 -10.21 -7.64 19.59
C PHE A 65 -9.88 -8.68 20.66
N ALA A 66 -8.71 -8.56 21.30
CA ALA A 66 -8.30 -9.43 22.40
C ALA A 66 -9.24 -9.28 23.61
N GLY A 67 -9.62 -8.05 23.96
CA GLY A 67 -10.57 -7.77 25.03
C GLY A 67 -11.96 -8.35 24.75
N ALA A 68 -12.48 -8.16 23.55
CA ALA A 68 -13.76 -8.74 23.14
C ALA A 68 -13.72 -10.28 23.15
N THR A 69 -12.61 -10.88 22.71
CA THR A 69 -12.41 -12.34 22.73
C THR A 69 -12.36 -12.88 24.16
N LEU A 70 -11.65 -12.21 25.07
CA LEU A 70 -11.61 -12.58 26.49
C LEU A 70 -12.99 -12.46 27.15
N LEU A 71 -13.73 -11.38 26.85
CA LEU A 71 -15.09 -11.21 27.35
C LEU A 71 -16.03 -12.28 26.80
N ALA A 72 -15.90 -12.67 25.53
CA ALA A 72 -16.66 -13.76 24.95
C ALA A 72 -16.34 -15.10 25.64
N ILE A 73 -15.07 -15.42 25.83
CA ILE A 73 -14.62 -16.63 26.54
C ILE A 73 -15.14 -16.63 27.98
N ALA A 74 -15.00 -15.52 28.71
CA ALA A 74 -15.49 -15.37 30.08
C ALA A 74 -17.02 -15.51 30.14
N SER A 75 -17.74 -14.92 29.20
CA SER A 75 -19.19 -15.04 29.10
C SER A 75 -19.60 -16.49 28.84
N ILE A 76 -18.92 -17.19 27.93
CA ILE A 76 -19.16 -18.62 27.67
C ILE A 76 -18.88 -19.43 28.94
N LEU A 77 -17.77 -19.20 29.64
CA LEU A 77 -17.44 -19.88 30.91
C LEU A 77 -18.45 -19.62 32.03
N LEU A 78 -19.04 -18.42 32.08
CA LEU A 78 -20.06 -18.05 33.06
C LEU A 78 -21.44 -18.61 32.72
N THR A 79 -21.74 -18.74 31.42
CA THR A 79 -23.05 -19.18 30.91
C THR A 79 -23.11 -20.70 30.73
N VAL A 80 -21.97 -21.36 30.53
CA VAL A 80 -21.85 -22.82 30.64
C VAL A 80 -22.08 -23.15 32.12
N PRO A 81 -23.21 -23.77 32.46
CA PRO A 81 -23.54 -23.98 33.86
C PRO A 81 -22.62 -25.11 34.36
N ARG A 82 -22.10 -24.99 35.58
CA ARG A 82 -21.18 -25.95 36.25
C ARG A 82 -21.86 -27.32 36.53
N TRP A 83 -22.39 -27.99 35.50
CA TRP A 83 -23.08 -29.28 35.57
C TRP A 83 -22.19 -30.48 35.17
N LEU A 84 -20.87 -30.29 35.07
CA LEU A 84 -19.89 -31.38 34.94
C LEU A 84 -19.13 -31.57 36.27
N GLY A 85 -19.87 -31.53 37.38
CA GLY A 85 -19.44 -31.88 38.72
C GLY A 85 -20.48 -32.76 39.38
#